data_AF-A0A849G0R4-F1
#
_entry.id   AF-A0A849G0R4-F1
#
_cell.length_a   1.000
_cell.length_b   1.000
_cell.length_c   1.000
_cell.angle_alpha   90.00
_cell.angle_beta   90.00
_cell.angle_gamma   90.00
#
_symmetry.space_group_name_H-M   'P 1'
#
loop_
_entity.id
_entity.type
_entity.pdbx_description
1 polymer ?
#
loop_
_entity_poly.entity_id
_entity_poly.type
_entity_poly.pdbx_seq_one_letter_code
_entity_poly.pdbx_strand_id
1 'polypeptide(L)'
;SQHEVLERRWRGRSGEVDLILRGRDGLVFVEVKKAETHSAAAERLTPAQIGRIMSAAAEYAEIAAPGSLTPIRIDAALVDGQGRIEVLRNISIL
;
A
#
# COMPACT_ATOMS: atom_id res chain seq x y z
N SER A 1 0.60 -12.07 -12.10
CA SER A 1 0.77 -10.61 -12.30
C SER A 1 2.25 -10.32 -12.48
N GLN A 2 2.61 -9.21 -13.13
CA GLN A 2 4.02 -8.76 -13.27
C GLN A 2 4.49 -7.97 -12.04
N HIS A 3 4.14 -8.43 -10.84
CA HIS A 3 4.48 -7.77 -9.58
C HIS A 3 5.41 -8.67 -8.78
N GLU A 4 6.57 -8.16 -8.41
CA GLU A 4 7.51 -8.82 -7.52
C GLU A 4 7.33 -8.28 -6.10
N VAL A 5 7.32 -9.15 -5.10
CA VAL A 5 7.29 -8.72 -3.70
C VAL A 5 8.68 -8.30 -3.28
N LEU A 6 8.83 -7.03 -2.90
CA LEU A 6 10.08 -6.51 -2.36
C LEU A 6 10.12 -6.66 -0.84
N GLU A 7 9.03 -6.28 -0.15
CA GLU A 7 8.96 -6.29 1.31
C GLU A 7 7.58 -6.70 1.82
N ARG A 8 7.56 -7.24 3.05
CA ARG A 8 6.32 -7.56 3.80
C ARG A 8 6.40 -6.95 5.20
N ARG A 9 5.33 -6.29 5.63
CA ARG A 9 5.21 -5.60 6.92
C ARG A 9 6.39 -4.68 7.19
N TRP A 10 6.73 -3.87 6.18
CA TRP A 10 7.82 -2.92 6.29
C TRP A 10 7.46 -1.84 7.31
N ARG A 11 8.42 -1.46 8.15
CA ARG A 11 8.27 -0.46 9.22
C ARG A 11 9.39 0.55 9.11
N GLY A 12 9.02 1.78 8.82
CA GLY A 12 9.91 2.93 8.81
C GLY A 12 9.68 3.82 10.03
N ARG A 13 10.37 4.96 10.06
CA ARG A 13 10.15 6.01 11.05
C ARG A 13 8.81 6.72 10.84
N SER A 14 8.34 6.78 9.60
CA SER A 14 7.17 7.53 9.18
C SER A 14 5.87 6.72 9.26
N GLY A 15 5.97 5.39 9.39
CA GLY A 15 4.81 4.51 9.45
C GLY A 15 5.12 3.07 9.06
N GLU A 16 4.07 2.33 8.73
CA GLU A 16 4.14 0.95 8.29
C GLU A 16 3.42 0.76 6.95
N VAL A 17 3.86 -0.23 6.18
CA VAL A 17 3.20 -0.69 4.96
C VAL A 17 3.17 -2.22 4.97
N ASP A 18 2.00 -2.81 4.73
CA ASP A 18 1.84 -4.27 4.78
C ASP A 18 2.61 -5.01 3.68
N LEU A 19 2.63 -4.45 2.47
CA LEU A 19 3.28 -5.08 1.33
C LEU A 19 3.84 -4.02 0.37
N ILE A 20 5.08 -4.20 -0.06
CA ILE A 20 5.71 -3.34 -1.07
C ILE A 20 6.07 -4.21 -2.27
N LEU A 21 5.65 -3.77 -3.45
CA LEU A 21 5.84 -4.48 -4.71
C LEU A 21 6.63 -3.63 -5.70
N ARG A 22 7.44 -4.31 -6.52
CA ARG A 22 7.91 -3.76 -7.79
C ARG A 22 6.83 -3.99 -8.83
N GLY A 23 6.23 -2.90 -9.31
CA GLY A 23 5.32 -2.90 -10.45
C GLY A 23 6.05 -2.59 -11.76
N ARG A 24 5.28 -2.52 -12.84
CA ARG A 24 5.80 -2.20 -14.19
C ARG A 24 6.48 -0.84 -14.26
N ASP A 25 5.87 0.17 -13.65
CA ASP A 25 6.25 1.57 -13.83
C ASP A 25 6.86 2.19 -12.55
N GLY A 26 6.99 1.42 -11.45
CA GLY A 26 7.49 1.94 -10.18
C GLY A 26 7.15 1.06 -8.98
N LEU A 27 7.12 1.66 -7.80
CA LEU A 27 6.81 0.99 -6.54
C LEU A 27 5.31 1.03 -6.26
N VAL A 28 4.76 -0.08 -5.76
CA VAL A 28 3.38 -0.18 -5.31
C VAL A 28 3.36 -0.53 -3.83
N PHE A 29 2.76 0.35 -3.04
CA PHE A 29 2.58 0.18 -1.60
C PHE A 29 1.15 -0.28 -1.36
N VAL A 30 0.99 -1.43 -0.72
CA VAL A 30 -0.31 -2.07 -0.54
C VAL A 30 -0.62 -2.15 0.94
N GLU A 31 -1.75 -1.58 1.32
CA GLU A 31 -2.38 -1.80 2.62
C GLU A 31 -3.33 -3.00 2.53
N VAL A 32 -3.33 -3.88 3.53
CA VAL A 32 -4.24 -5.03 3.59
C VAL A 32 -5.29 -4.82 4.67
N LYS A 33 -6.57 -4.81 4.29
CA LYS A 33 -7.69 -4.72 5.25
C LYS A 33 -8.56 -5.96 5.19
N LYS A 34 -8.65 -6.68 6.30
CA LYS A 34 -9.59 -7.81 6.46
C LYS A 34 -10.83 -7.39 7.23
N ALA A 35 -12.01 -7.73 6.73
CA ALA A 35 -13.29 -7.61 7.41
C ALA A 35 -14.26 -8.71 6.93
N GLU A 36 -15.50 -8.72 7.42
CA GLU A 36 -16.51 -9.70 6.98
C GLU A 36 -16.87 -9.51 5.50
N THR A 37 -16.97 -8.26 5.05
CA THR A 37 -17.23 -7.87 3.66
C THR A 37 -16.16 -6.91 3.16
N HIS A 38 -15.97 -6.82 1.84
CA HIS A 38 -15.07 -5.82 1.24
C HIS A 38 -15.48 -4.40 1.60
N SER A 39 -16.78 -4.08 1.63
CA SER A 39 -17.28 -2.76 2.04
C SER A 39 -16.84 -2.38 3.46
N ALA A 40 -16.98 -3.29 4.42
CA ALA A 40 -16.55 -3.05 5.79
C ALA A 40 -15.01 -2.91 5.92
N ALA A 41 -14.26 -3.56 5.05
CA ALA A 41 -12.81 -3.37 4.96
C ALA A 41 -12.46 -2.00 4.36
N ALA A 42 -13.18 -1.56 3.34
CA ALA A 42 -13.00 -0.27 2.68
C ALA A 42 -13.29 0.90 3.62
N GLU A 43 -14.33 0.83 4.46
CA GLU A 43 -14.68 1.85 5.45
C GLU A 43 -13.54 2.14 6.47
N ARG A 44 -12.61 1.19 6.64
CA ARG A 44 -11.45 1.34 7.53
C ARG A 44 -10.28 2.08 6.88
N LEU A 45 -10.34 2.36 5.58
CA LEU A 45 -9.36 3.17 4.88
C LEU A 45 -9.63 4.65 5.18
N THR A 46 -9.01 5.16 6.23
CA THR A 46 -9.16 6.57 6.63
C THR A 46 -8.14 7.47 5.92
N PRO A 47 -8.43 8.76 5.69
CA PRO A 47 -7.46 9.71 5.15
C PRO A 47 -6.16 9.79 5.97
N ALA A 48 -6.28 9.71 7.31
CA ALA A 48 -5.13 9.70 8.20
C ALA A 48 -4.24 8.46 8.01
N GLN A 49 -4.82 7.32 7.65
CA GLN A 49 -4.05 6.11 7.33
C GLN A 49 -3.35 6.25 5.98
N ILE A 50 -4.06 6.75 4.96
CA ILE A 50 -3.46 7.00 3.63
C ILE A 50 -2.28 7.97 3.75
N GLY A 51 -2.39 9.03 4.56
CA GLY A 51 -1.28 9.97 4.81
C GLY A 51 -0.05 9.32 5.45
N ARG A 52 -0.24 8.36 6.37
CA ARG A 52 0.87 7.58 6.95
C ARG A 52 1.52 6.67 5.93
N ILE A 53 0.73 5.99 5.09
CA ILE A 53 1.25 5.14 4.02
C ILE A 53 2.03 5.98 3.00
N MET A 54 1.54 7.16 2.61
CA MET A 54 2.27 8.10 1.73
C MET A 54 3.63 8.49 2.32
N SER A 55 3.67 8.80 3.62
CA SER A 55 4.92 9.18 4.31
C SER A 55 5.91 8.00 4.39
N ALA A 56 5.41 6.81 4.73
CA ALA A 56 6.17 5.57 4.73
C ALA A 56 6.69 5.21 3.33
N ALA A 57 5.88 5.44 2.30
CA ALA A 57 6.24 5.18 0.90
C ALA A 57 7.35 6.10 0.41
N ALA A 58 7.28 7.39 0.74
CA ALA A 58 8.35 8.35 0.44
C ALA A 58 9.67 7.98 1.15
N GLU A 59 9.61 7.60 2.44
CA GLU A 59 10.79 7.13 3.18
C GLU A 59 11.41 5.89 2.53
N TYR A 60 10.60 4.88 2.21
CA TYR A 60 11.09 3.67 1.57
C TYR A 60 11.73 3.95 0.21
N ALA A 61 11.08 4.78 -0.62
CA ALA A 61 11.59 5.12 -1.95
C ALA A 61 12.94 5.83 -1.88
N GLU A 62 13.12 6.77 -0.94
CA GLU A 62 14.39 7.45 -0.71
C GLU A 62 15.49 6.48 -0.24
N ILE A 63 15.17 5.50 0.62
CA ILE A 63 16.15 4.49 1.06
C ILE A 63 16.52 3.55 -0.10
N ALA A 64 15.54 3.11 -0.88
CA ALA A 64 15.73 2.13 -1.95
C ALA A 64 16.45 2.72 -3.17
N ALA A 65 16.21 3.99 -3.48
CA ALA A 65 16.83 4.70 -4.58
C ALA A 65 17.00 6.20 -4.25
N PRO A 66 18.02 6.56 -3.44
CA PRO A 66 18.23 7.93 -3.00
C PRO A 66 18.32 8.93 -4.14
N GLY A 67 17.60 10.05 -4.03
CA GLY A 67 17.59 11.10 -5.05
C GLY A 67 16.92 10.75 -6.38
N SER A 68 16.26 9.59 -6.49
CA SER A 68 15.50 9.19 -7.68
C SER A 68 14.03 9.58 -7.57
N LEU A 69 13.46 10.10 -8.66
CA LEU A 69 12.01 10.27 -8.80
C LEU A 69 11.37 8.93 -9.19
N THR A 70 11.28 8.02 -8.23
CA THR A 70 10.62 6.73 -8.41
C THR A 70 9.10 6.93 -8.40
N PRO A 71 8.35 6.51 -9.44
CA PRO A 71 6.90 6.58 -9.41
C PRO A 71 6.34 5.69 -8.30
N ILE A 72 5.40 6.24 -7.52
CA ILE A 72 4.76 5.57 -6.39
C ILE A 72 3.26 5.43 -6.67
N ARG A 73 2.74 4.24 -6.39
CA ARG A 73 1.30 3.96 -6.33
C ARG A 73 0.93 3.39 -4.98
N ILE A 74 -0.22 3.78 -4.45
CA ILE A 74 -0.81 3.15 -3.27
C ILE A 74 -2.06 2.38 -3.70
N ASP A 75 -2.13 1.11 -3.31
CA ASP A 75 -3.29 0.25 -3.48
C ASP A 75 -3.79 -0.23 -2.09
N ALA A 76 -5.03 -0.67 -2.01
CA ALA A 76 -5.54 -1.43 -0.87
C ALA A 76 -6.05 -2.80 -1.33
N ALA A 77 -5.64 -3.85 -0.64
CA ALA A 77 -6.19 -5.20 -0.76
C ALA A 77 -7.24 -5.41 0.33
N LEU A 78 -8.51 -5.46 -0.08
CA LEU A 78 -9.64 -5.75 0.79
C LEU A 78 -9.87 -7.25 0.81
N VAL A 79 -9.89 -7.84 1.99
CA VAL A 79 -10.06 -9.28 2.20
C VAL A 79 -11.36 -9.51 2.96
N ASP A 80 -12.30 -10.25 2.37
CA ASP A 80 -13.56 -10.59 3.03
C ASP A 80 -13.41 -11.77 4.03
N GLY A 81 -14.50 -12.13 4.71
CA GLY A 81 -14.52 -13.22 5.69
C GLY A 81 -14.18 -14.59 5.09
N GLN A 82 -14.35 -14.75 3.77
CA GLN A 82 -14.07 -15.97 3.02
C GLN A 82 -12.66 -15.97 2.40
N GLY A 83 -11.88 -14.90 2.61
CA GLY A 83 -10.54 -14.75 2.07
C GLY A 83 -10.47 -14.30 0.61
N ARG A 84 -11.59 -13.89 0.01
CA ARG A 84 -11.58 -13.32 -1.34
C ARG A 84 -10.99 -11.92 -1.30
N ILE A 85 -10.25 -11.56 -2.35
CA ILE A 85 -9.51 -10.30 -2.41
C ILE A 85 -10.13 -9.40 -3.48
N GLU A 86 -10.47 -8.17 -3.09
CA GLU A 86 -10.73 -7.05 -3.99
C GLU A 86 -9.57 -6.05 -3.87
N VAL A 87 -9.10 -5.50 -4.99
CA VAL A 87 -8.00 -4.52 -4.98
C VAL A 87 -8.49 -3.16 -5.45
N LEU A 88 -8.48 -2.19 -4.54
CA LEU A 88 -8.65 -0.77 -4.86
C LEU A 88 -7.30 -0.21 -5.28
N ARG A 89 -7.18 0.24 -6.53
CA ARG A 89 -5.92 0.78 -7.06
C ARG A 89 -5.89 2.30 -7.02
N ASN A 90 -4.69 2.87 -6.85
CA ASN A 90 -4.47 4.32 -6.85
C ASN A 90 -5.32 5.06 -5.80
N ILE A 91 -5.35 4.55 -4.56
CA ILE A 91 -6.02 5.28 -3.48
C ILE A 91 -5.19 6.52 -3.11
N SER A 92 -5.86 7.64 -2.91
CA SER A 92 -5.25 8.90 -2.49
C SER A 92 -6.16 9.62 -1.50
N ILE A 93 -5.61 10.62 -0.81
CA ILE A 93 -6.44 11.62 -0.14
C ILE A 93 -7.05 12.47 -1.27
N LEU A 94 -8.37 12.64 -1.25
CA LEU A 94 -9.08 13.53 -2.19
C LEU A 94 -8.82 15.01 -1.86
#